data_AF-A0A954W7X4-F1
#
_entry.id   AF-A0A954W7X4-F1
#
_cell.length_a   1.000
_cell.length_b   1.000
_cell.length_c   1.000
_cell.angle_alpha   90.00
_cell.angle_beta   90.00
_cell.angle_gamma   90.00
#
_symmetry.space_group_name_H-M   'P 1'
#
loop_
_entity.id
_entity.type
_entity.pdbx_description
1 polymer ?
#
loop_
_entity_poly.entity_id
_entity_poly.type
_entity_poly.pdbx_seq_one_letter_code
_entity_poly.pdbx_strand_id
1 'polypeptide(L)' 'REAGRVEGREEGREQGFLAGRIQTLQEILGVTVTTEDELLAQSRDELTTTLADLQQRLRDRAN' A
#
# COMPACT_ATOMS: atom_id res chain seq x y z
N ARG A 1 -19.44 18.71 -14.31
CA ARG A 1 -19.37 17.76 -13.17
C ARG A 1 -18.63 16.48 -13.58
N GLU A 2 -17.41 16.60 -14.09
CA GLU A 2 -16.65 15.46 -14.64
C GLU A 2 -15.36 15.21 -13.88
N ALA A 3 -14.76 16.26 -13.32
CA ALA A 3 -13.55 16.19 -12.48
C ALA A 3 -13.64 15.16 -11.34
N GLY A 4 -14.71 15.18 -10.52
CA GLY A 4 -14.82 14.28 -9.38
C GLY A 4 -14.92 12.77 -9.71
N ARG A 5 -15.25 12.39 -10.96
CA ARG A 5 -15.22 10.98 -11.40
C ARG A 5 -13.83 10.53 -11.85
N VAL A 6 -13.02 11.47 -12.33
CA VAL A 6 -11.63 11.19 -12.74
C VAL A 6 -10.75 11.11 -11.51
N GLU A 7 -10.89 12.06 -10.60
CA GLU A 7 -10.12 12.15 -9.35
C GLU A 7 -10.31 10.89 -8.49
N GLY A 8 -11.56 10.48 -8.23
CA GLY A 8 -11.83 9.24 -7.48
C GLY A 8 -11.34 7.96 -8.18
N ARG A 9 -11.18 7.97 -9.52
CA ARG A 9 -10.63 6.83 -10.25
C ARG A 9 -9.11 6.77 -10.18
N GLU A 10 -8.46 7.93 -10.15
CA GLU A 10 -7.01 8.04 -9.99
C GLU A 10 -6.61 7.68 -8.55
N GLU A 11 -7.33 8.21 -7.56
CA GLU A 11 -7.13 7.87 -6.14
C GLU A 11 -7.32 6.36 -5.89
N GLY A 12 -8.39 5.75 -6.41
CA GLY A 12 -8.63 4.32 -6.26
C GLY A 12 -7.56 3.44 -6.92
N ARG A 13 -7.00 3.89 -8.05
CA ARG A 13 -5.87 3.19 -8.70
C ARG A 13 -4.59 3.31 -7.88
N GLU A 14 -4.32 4.48 -7.32
CA GLU A 14 -3.13 4.71 -6.51
C GLU A 14 -3.18 3.90 -5.21
N GLN A 15 -4.32 3.90 -4.51
CA GLN A 15 -4.53 3.09 -3.31
C GLN A 15 -4.39 1.59 -3.60
N GLY A 16 -5.01 1.08 -4.66
CA GLY A 16 -4.88 -0.32 -5.05
C GLY A 16 -3.44 -0.72 -5.40
N PHE A 17 -2.70 0.18 -6.04
CA PHE A 17 -1.27 -0.04 -6.32
C PHE A 17 -0.44 -0.11 -5.03
N LEU A 18 -0.67 0.80 -4.07
CA LEU A 18 0.02 0.78 -2.79
C LEU A 18 -0.31 -0.47 -1.98
N ALA A 19 -1.58 -0.86 -1.92
CA ALA A 19 -2.04 -2.06 -1.22
C ALA A 19 -1.34 -3.33 -1.75
N GLY A 20 -1.32 -3.52 -3.07
CA GLY A 20 -0.64 -4.68 -3.68
C GLY A 20 0.86 -4.72 -3.36
N ARG A 21 1.54 -3.57 -3.37
CA ARG A 21 2.97 -3.49 -3.00
C ARG A 21 3.22 -3.82 -1.54
N ILE A 22 2.35 -3.36 -0.63
CA ILE A 22 2.44 -3.68 0.80
C ILE A 22 2.33 -5.19 1.00
N GLN A 23 1.33 -5.83 0.41
CA GLN A 23 1.13 -7.28 0.53
C GLN A 23 2.34 -8.07 0.00
N THR A 24 2.86 -7.71 -1.18
CA THR A 24 4.07 -8.34 -1.73
C THR A 24 5.27 -8.21 -0.78
N LEU A 25 5.48 -7.03 -0.17
CA LEU A 25 6.58 -6.87 0.79
C LEU A 25 6.35 -7.66 2.08
N GLN A 26 5.11 -7.75 2.56
CA GLN A 26 4.75 -8.56 3.72
C GLN A 26 5.06 -10.04 3.49
N GLU A 27 4.72 -10.56 2.30
CA GLU A 27 5.05 -11.92 1.88
C GLU A 27 6.56 -12.16 1.85
N ILE A 28 7.33 -11.25 1.23
CA ILE A 28 8.80 -11.35 1.15
C ILE A 28 9.44 -11.32 2.55
N LEU A 29 8.91 -10.49 3.45
CA LEU A 29 9.37 -10.39 4.83
C LEU A 29 8.90 -11.55 5.71
N GLY A 30 7.97 -12.38 5.23
CA GLY A 30 7.39 -13.48 5.99
C GLY A 30 6.54 -13.01 7.19
N VAL A 31 5.96 -11.82 7.10
CA VAL A 31 5.05 -11.29 8.12
C VAL A 31 3.59 -11.54 7.71
N THR A 32 2.67 -11.36 8.66
CA THR A 32 1.24 -11.44 8.36
C THR A 32 0.86 -10.47 7.26
N VAL A 33 0.23 -10.99 6.21
CA VAL A 33 -0.27 -10.20 5.08
C VAL A 33 -1.58 -9.53 5.50
N THR A 34 -1.64 -8.21 5.38
CA THR A 34 -2.86 -7.43 5.62
C THR A 34 -3.83 -7.67 4.45
N THR A 35 -5.11 -7.84 4.75
CA THR A 35 -6.10 -8.08 3.70
C THR A 35 -6.28 -6.83 2.82
N GLU A 36 -6.75 -7.04 1.59
CA GLU A 36 -7.00 -5.94 0.66
C GLU A 36 -8.03 -4.95 1.24
N ASP A 37 -9.12 -5.45 1.85
CA ASP A 37 -10.15 -4.63 2.47
C ASP A 37 -9.60 -3.74 3.61
N GLU A 38 -8.70 -4.28 4.43
CA GLU A 38 -8.03 -3.54 5.51
C GLU A 38 -7.07 -2.46 4.97
N LEU A 39 -6.47 -2.67 3.80
CA LEU A 39 -5.59 -1.69 3.15
C LEU A 39 -6.39 -0.62 2.41
N LEU A 40 -7.48 -0.99 1.73
CA LEU A 40 -8.36 -0.04 1.05
C LEU A 40 -9.17 0.83 2.03
N ALA A 41 -9.31 0.40 3.28
CA ALA A 41 -9.84 1.23 4.36
C ALA A 41 -8.87 2.33 4.83
N GLN A 42 -7.58 2.22 4.50
CA GLN A 42 -6.55 3.20 4.89
C GLN A 42 -6.45 4.35 3.89
N SER A 43 -6.04 5.50 4.40
CA SER A 43 -5.67 6.63 3.56
C SER A 43 -4.39 6.33 2.77
N ARG A 44 -4.21 7.06 1.66
CA ARG A 44 -2.99 6.96 0.84
C ARG A 44 -1.72 7.23 1.66
N ASP A 45 -1.79 8.16 2.61
CA ASP A 45 -0.65 8.55 3.42
C ASP A 45 -0.27 7.42 4.39
N GLU A 46 -1.25 6.76 5.02
CA GLU A 46 -1.03 5.57 5.85
C GLU A 46 -0.44 4.40 5.07
N LEU A 47 -0.94 4.15 3.85
CA LEU A 47 -0.40 3.13 2.95
C LEU A 47 1.05 3.46 2.56
N THR A 48 1.34 4.73 2.28
CA THR A 48 2.70 5.19 1.93
C THR A 48 3.66 5.02 3.10
N THR A 49 3.24 5.37 4.33
CA THR A 49 4.03 5.15 5.54
C THR A 49 4.30 3.67 5.78
N THR A 50 3.27 2.82 5.65
CA THR A 50 3.40 1.36 5.80
C THR A 50 4.36 0.78 4.76
N LEU A 51 4.25 1.22 3.51
CA LEU A 51 5.13 0.81 2.44
C LEU A 51 6.60 1.18 2.75
N ALA A 52 6.84 2.41 3.23
CA ALA A 52 8.18 2.87 3.57
C ALA A 52 8.81 2.07 4.73
N ASP A 53 8.03 1.73 5.76
CA ASP A 53 8.47 0.87 6.87
C ASP A 53 8.88 -0.52 6.38
N LEU A 54 8.03 -1.17 5.58
CA LEU A 54 8.33 -2.50 5.03
C LEU A 54 9.58 -2.47 4.14
N GLN A 55 9.74 -1.44 3.32
CA GLN A 55 10.96 -1.26 2.53
C GLN A 55 12.21 -1.05 3.37
N GLN A 56 12.10 -0.37 4.52
CA GLN A 56 13.21 -0.19 5.45
C GLN A 56 13.58 -1.54 6.09
N ARG A 57 12.60 -2.28 6.59
CA ARG A 57 12.80 -3.62 7.18
C ARG A 57 13.44 -4.60 6.20
N LEU A 58 13.07 -4.53 4.92
CA LEU A 58 13.69 -5.35 3.88
C LEU A 58 15.17 -4.98 3.66
N ARG A 59 15.50 -3.68 3.67
CA ARG A 59 16.89 -3.20 3.57
C ARG A 59 17.71 -3.61 4.79
N ASP A 60 17.14 -3.53 5.97
CA ASP A 60 17.82 -3.90 7.22
C ASP A 60 18.10 -5.40 7.29
N ARG A 61 17.30 -6.24 6.62
CA ARG A 61 17.54 -7.70 6.49
C ARG A 61 18.63 -8.04 5.47
N ALA A 62 18.83 -7.18 4.47
CA ALA A 62 19.79 -7.40 3.39
C ALA A 62 21.22 -6.98 3.75
N ASN A 63 21.39 -6.19 4.82
CA ASN A 63 22.67 -5.78 5.39
C ASN A 63 23.08 -6.69 6.57
#